data_AF-A0A8H7TA20-F1
#
_entry.id   AF-A0A8H7TA20-F1
#
_cell.length_a   1.000
_cell.length_b   1.000
_cell.length_c   1.000
_cell.angle_alpha   90.00
_cell.angle_beta   90.00
_cell.angle_gamma   90.00
#
_symmetry.space_group_name_H-M   'P 1'
#
loop_
_entity.id
_entity.type
_entity.pdbx_description
1 polymer ?
#
loop_
_entity_poly.entity_id
_entity_poly.type
_entity_poly.pdbx_seq_one_letter_code
_entity_poly.pdbx_strand_id
1 'polypeptide(L)'
;MALPSRLSLIILATCFFTPILASSSDELCASPDFNPTKPFEPWFKAWTNVTSGPGGDLPDYVNNMACWWYADCIFGLVAETRKQQYGAISIVMALIPLILKDIAWPEQRLVMISSQRNWAIEIIVRGLGLNPVIPKDPTQFKAGKLFHPIISTLILLFLVAFLVVSYGFLALMEVYSKRSSLGCPVPAFVVLWFVVGLAPATVEVAIGRFLNRNSAGKISKLEKNGLQQDTEGDISKSTIVVSGDEEALNVRNGYSALSTGVPQNAESGDIKQEATSTPQVSNNIQGGEQHWVAQFCWGLYYSGGGLIFTSIMLVTVVELFTWMLLAGLASAAGKMLGYRLCGYWGPRMKSG
;
A
#
# COMPACT_ATOMS: atom_id res chain seq x y z
N MET A 1 23.23 2.16 9.51
CA MET A 1 21.93 2.16 10.21
C MET A 1 21.53 3.61 10.39
N ALA A 2 20.54 4.08 9.62
CA ALA A 2 20.01 5.43 9.80
C ALA A 2 18.94 5.38 10.89
N LEU A 3 19.16 6.09 11.99
CA LEU A 3 18.15 6.24 13.04
C LEU A 3 16.88 6.85 12.40
N PRO A 4 15.68 6.31 12.66
CA PRO A 4 14.46 6.99 12.28
C PRO A 4 14.43 8.36 12.99
N SER A 5 14.21 9.41 12.20
CA SER A 5 14.13 10.79 12.68
C SER A 5 13.13 10.89 13.83
N ARG A 6 13.57 11.45 14.96
CA ARG A 6 12.76 11.65 16.18
C ARG A 6 11.45 12.40 15.93
N LEU A 7 11.30 13.09 14.80
CA LEU A 7 10.05 13.74 14.38
C LEU A 7 8.91 12.73 14.10
N SER A 8 9.20 11.55 13.57
CA SER A 8 8.14 10.59 13.17
C SER A 8 7.42 9.99 14.37
N LEU A 9 8.11 9.85 15.50
CA LEU A 9 7.54 9.35 16.76
C LEU A 9 6.71 10.40 17.50
N ILE A 10 7.01 11.69 17.33
CA ILE A 10 6.28 12.78 17.98
C ILE A 10 4.91 12.97 17.32
N ILE A 11 4.83 12.88 15.98
CA ILE A 11 3.56 12.98 15.25
C ILE A 11 2.62 11.82 15.57
N LEU A 12 3.16 10.61 15.81
CA LEU A 12 2.38 9.44 16.16
C LEU A 12 1.90 9.47 17.63
N ALA A 13 2.66 10.09 18.53
CA ALA A 13 2.29 10.21 19.95
C ALA A 13 1.23 11.28 20.21
N THR A 14 1.21 12.37 19.44
CA THR A 14 0.22 13.46 19.62
C THR A 14 -1.19 13.10 19.15
N CYS A 15 -1.35 12.09 18.29
CA CYS A 15 -2.67 11.69 17.78
C CYS A 15 -3.45 10.73 18.70
N PHE A 16 -2.84 10.14 19.73
CA PHE A 16 -3.46 9.07 20.52
C PHE A 16 -3.89 9.45 21.95
N PHE A 17 -3.58 10.65 22.45
CA PHE A 17 -3.81 11.01 23.85
C PHE A 17 -4.51 12.37 24.03
N THR A 18 -5.81 12.42 23.74
CA THR A 18 -6.70 13.42 24.35
C THR A 18 -8.01 12.76 24.76
N PRO A 19 -8.31 12.66 26.07
CA PRO A 19 -9.62 12.24 26.53
C PRO A 19 -10.60 13.40 26.39
N ILE A 20 -11.73 13.18 25.72
CA ILE A 20 -12.80 14.17 25.53
C ILE A 20 -13.84 13.94 26.63
N LEU A 21 -14.07 14.95 27.48
CA LEU A 21 -15.24 15.01 28.35
C LEU A 21 -16.47 15.38 27.51
N ALA A 22 -17.49 14.52 27.52
CA ALA A 22 -18.76 14.77 26.85
C ALA A 22 -19.69 15.62 27.72
N SER A 23 -20.14 16.76 27.17
CA SER A 23 -21.21 17.61 27.69
C SER A 23 -22.51 17.27 26.96
N SER A 24 -23.66 17.37 27.64
CA SER A 24 -25.00 17.06 27.08
C SER A 24 -25.31 17.93 25.86
N SER A 25 -25.67 17.29 24.74
CA SER A 25 -25.63 17.80 23.37
C SER A 25 -26.96 18.36 22.84
N ASP A 26 -28.06 18.25 23.58
CA ASP A 26 -29.40 18.40 23.01
C ASP A 26 -29.85 19.86 22.75
N GLU A 27 -29.36 20.86 23.50
CA GLU A 27 -29.84 22.25 23.38
C GLU A 27 -29.14 23.08 22.28
N LEU A 28 -27.90 22.76 21.91
CA LEU A 28 -27.14 23.56 20.93
C LEU A 28 -27.41 23.16 19.46
N CYS A 29 -28.11 22.05 19.23
CA CYS A 29 -28.35 21.48 17.90
C CYS A 29 -29.53 22.12 17.14
N ALA A 30 -30.34 22.95 17.80
CA ALA A 30 -31.61 23.45 17.28
C ALA A 30 -31.48 24.72 16.40
N SER A 31 -30.55 24.76 15.45
CA SER A 31 -30.49 25.86 14.49
C SER A 31 -31.58 25.70 13.40
N PRO A 32 -32.50 26.68 13.23
CA PRO A 32 -33.70 26.52 12.40
C PRO A 32 -33.42 26.37 10.89
N ASP A 33 -32.25 26.79 10.41
CA ASP A 33 -31.88 26.70 8.99
C ASP A 33 -31.13 25.41 8.63
N PHE A 34 -30.83 24.56 9.61
CA PHE A 34 -30.00 23.40 9.41
C PHE A 34 -30.80 22.22 8.86
N ASN A 35 -30.51 21.81 7.62
CA ASN A 35 -31.06 20.60 7.03
C ASN A 35 -30.01 19.48 6.98
N PRO A 36 -30.07 18.46 7.86
CA PRO A 36 -29.08 17.38 7.93
C PRO A 36 -29.05 16.48 6.69
N THR A 37 -30.02 16.63 5.78
CA THR A 37 -30.21 15.74 4.63
C THR A 37 -29.60 16.24 3.32
N LYS A 38 -29.15 17.51 3.25
CA LYS A 38 -28.53 18.06 2.02
C LYS A 38 -27.14 17.43 1.80
N PRO A 39 -26.85 16.83 0.63
CA PRO A 39 -25.52 16.31 0.31
C PRO A 39 -24.52 17.44 0.02
N PHE A 40 -23.22 17.18 0.20
CA PHE A 40 -22.10 18.07 -0.17
C PHE A 40 -22.03 19.48 0.45
N GLU A 41 -22.75 19.75 1.53
CA GLU A 41 -22.61 21.04 2.22
C GLU A 41 -21.41 21.01 3.18
N PRO A 42 -20.43 21.92 3.04
CA PRO A 42 -19.25 21.90 3.89
C PRO A 42 -19.62 22.12 5.37
N TRP A 43 -19.00 21.36 6.28
CA TRP A 43 -19.26 21.46 7.72
C TRP A 43 -18.95 22.86 8.28
N PHE A 44 -17.95 23.54 7.73
CA PHE A 44 -17.56 24.89 8.15
C PHE A 44 -18.62 25.96 7.83
N LYS A 45 -19.61 25.68 6.97
CA LYS A 45 -20.70 26.62 6.70
C LYS A 45 -21.59 26.82 7.93
N ALA A 46 -21.86 25.75 8.67
CA ALA A 46 -22.61 25.81 9.92
C ALA A 46 -21.83 26.54 11.03
N TRP A 47 -20.49 26.61 10.91
CA TRP A 47 -19.60 27.16 11.93
C TRP A 47 -19.64 28.69 12.02
N THR A 48 -19.92 29.39 10.92
CA THR A 48 -19.90 30.87 10.89
C THR A 48 -20.81 31.53 11.93
N ASN A 49 -21.81 30.80 12.44
CA ASN A 49 -22.75 31.26 13.47
C ASN A 49 -22.51 30.65 14.87
N VAL A 50 -21.54 29.76 15.06
CA VAL A 50 -21.31 29.05 16.32
C VAL A 50 -20.02 29.55 16.98
N THR A 51 -20.07 30.77 17.51
CA THR A 51 -18.99 31.34 18.36
C THR A 51 -19.03 30.83 19.80
N SER A 52 -20.05 30.06 20.18
CA SER A 52 -20.25 29.58 21.55
C SER A 52 -20.45 28.05 21.57
N GLY A 53 -19.35 27.30 21.63
CA GLY A 53 -19.39 25.88 21.97
C GLY A 53 -19.66 25.65 23.47
N PRO A 54 -19.94 24.41 23.90
CA PRO A 54 -20.11 24.07 25.31
C PRO A 54 -18.74 24.17 26.01
N GLY A 55 -18.45 25.34 26.57
CA GLY A 55 -17.14 25.70 27.12
C GLY A 55 -16.86 27.20 27.24
N GLY A 56 -17.74 28.07 26.69
CA GLY A 56 -17.59 29.52 26.76
C GLY A 56 -16.55 30.08 25.77
N ASP A 57 -16.32 31.39 25.83
CA ASP A 57 -15.55 32.20 24.88
C ASP A 57 -14.05 31.87 24.79
N LEU A 58 -13.59 30.73 25.33
CA LEU A 58 -12.19 30.32 25.16
C LEU A 58 -11.94 29.92 23.70
N PRO A 59 -11.21 30.75 22.93
CA PRO A 59 -11.09 30.58 21.48
C PRO A 59 -10.39 29.27 21.11
N ASP A 60 -9.51 28.75 21.98
CA ASP A 60 -8.71 27.56 21.68
C ASP A 60 -9.47 26.24 21.85
N TYR A 61 -10.50 26.19 22.71
CA TYR A 61 -11.29 24.99 22.97
C TYR A 61 -12.38 24.80 21.91
N VAL A 62 -13.05 25.89 21.53
CA VAL A 62 -14.08 25.88 20.48
C VAL A 62 -13.48 25.52 19.12
N ASN A 63 -12.25 25.95 18.83
CA ASN A 63 -11.64 25.73 17.52
C ASN A 63 -11.25 24.27 17.22
N ASN A 64 -10.89 23.46 18.23
CA ASN A 64 -10.33 22.12 17.99
C ASN A 64 -11.35 20.98 18.12
N MET A 65 -12.42 21.14 18.92
CA MET A 65 -13.40 20.07 19.15
C MET A 65 -14.76 20.29 18.47
N ALA A 66 -15.07 21.48 17.97
CA ALA A 66 -16.41 21.75 17.47
C ALA A 66 -16.79 20.96 16.21
N CYS A 67 -15.82 20.45 15.44
CA CYS A 67 -16.13 19.57 14.30
C CYS A 67 -16.55 18.16 14.76
N TRP A 68 -15.95 17.64 15.84
CA TRP A 68 -16.39 16.39 16.48
C TRP A 68 -17.76 16.56 17.10
N TRP A 69 -17.96 17.66 17.82
CA TRP A 69 -19.23 18.00 18.43
C TRP A 69 -20.35 18.16 17.38
N TYR A 70 -20.08 18.81 16.25
CA TYR A 70 -21.01 18.93 15.14
C TYR A 70 -21.38 17.56 14.54
N ALA A 71 -20.42 16.65 14.41
CA ALA A 71 -20.69 15.29 13.94
C ALA A 71 -21.61 14.53 14.92
N ASP A 72 -21.35 14.63 16.22
CA ASP A 72 -22.16 14.01 17.27
C ASP A 72 -23.58 14.59 17.33
N CYS A 73 -23.69 15.91 17.27
CA CYS A 73 -24.96 16.63 17.17
C CYS A 73 -25.81 16.15 16.00
N ILE A 74 -25.24 16.09 14.78
CA ILE A 74 -25.96 15.56 13.61
C ILE A 74 -26.38 14.12 13.83
N PHE A 75 -25.48 13.29 14.37
CA PHE A 75 -25.78 11.88 14.60
C PHE A 75 -26.95 11.72 15.59
N GLY A 76 -27.00 12.55 16.64
CA GLY A 76 -28.09 12.60 17.62
C GLY A 76 -29.43 13.02 17.04
N LEU A 77 -29.46 14.03 16.15
CA LEU A 77 -30.69 14.56 15.54
C LEU A 77 -31.35 13.62 14.52
N VAL A 78 -30.61 12.65 13.99
CA VAL A 78 -31.10 11.81 12.90
C VAL A 78 -31.91 10.63 13.44
N ALA A 79 -33.02 10.30 12.75
CA ALA A 79 -33.86 9.15 13.08
C ALA A 79 -33.06 7.83 13.17
N GLU A 80 -33.45 6.95 14.08
CA GLU A 80 -32.73 5.72 14.41
C GLU A 80 -32.46 4.80 13.20
N THR A 81 -33.39 4.74 12.25
CA THR A 81 -33.21 3.98 11.00
C THR A 81 -32.04 4.47 10.16
N ARG A 82 -31.77 5.78 10.16
CA ARG A 82 -30.62 6.36 9.46
C ARG A 82 -29.31 6.14 10.21
N LYS A 83 -29.32 6.09 11.55
CA LYS A 83 -28.12 5.73 12.32
C LYS A 83 -27.63 4.33 11.95
N GLN A 84 -28.56 3.38 11.79
CA GLN A 84 -28.24 2.03 11.30
C GLN A 84 -27.67 2.06 9.87
N GLN A 85 -28.23 2.88 8.98
CA GLN A 85 -27.70 3.05 7.62
C GLN A 85 -26.27 3.62 7.63
N TYR A 86 -25.98 4.58 8.49
CA TYR A 86 -24.63 5.14 8.62
C TYR A 86 -23.63 4.12 9.16
N GLY A 87 -24.05 3.29 10.11
CA GLY A 87 -23.26 2.14 10.56
C GLY A 87 -22.93 1.20 9.39
N ALA A 88 -23.93 0.79 8.62
CA ALA A 88 -23.72 -0.06 7.45
C ALA A 88 -22.81 0.57 6.38
N ILE A 89 -22.99 1.87 6.09
CA ILE A 89 -22.17 2.62 5.13
C ILE A 89 -20.71 2.70 5.59
N SER A 90 -20.46 2.90 6.88
CA SER A 90 -19.09 2.91 7.42
C SER A 90 -18.36 1.58 7.20
N ILE A 91 -19.08 0.46 7.31
CA ILE A 91 -18.55 -0.88 7.02
C ILE A 91 -18.22 -1.00 5.52
N VAL A 92 -19.13 -0.56 4.65
CA VAL A 92 -18.88 -0.57 3.19
C VAL A 92 -17.68 0.30 2.84
N MET A 93 -17.56 1.50 3.42
CA MET A 93 -16.41 2.39 3.25
C MET A 93 -15.11 1.72 3.69
N ALA A 94 -15.09 1.05 4.85
CA ALA A 94 -13.94 0.28 5.33
C ALA A 94 -13.50 -0.82 4.34
N LEU A 95 -14.48 -1.39 3.64
CA LEU A 95 -14.28 -2.47 2.69
C LEU A 95 -13.80 -1.96 1.33
N ILE A 96 -13.98 -0.66 1.00
CA ILE A 96 -13.54 -0.09 -0.29
C ILE A 96 -12.03 -0.29 -0.52
N PRO A 97 -11.12 0.08 0.40
CA PRO A 97 -9.69 -0.15 0.21
C PRO A 97 -9.34 -1.63 0.01
N LEU A 98 -10.03 -2.53 0.73
CA LEU A 98 -9.84 -3.97 0.63
C LEU A 98 -10.35 -4.50 -0.71
N ILE A 99 -11.54 -4.08 -1.14
CA ILE A 99 -12.16 -4.48 -2.41
C ILE A 99 -11.40 -3.92 -3.60
N LEU A 100 -10.98 -2.65 -3.58
CA LEU A 100 -10.18 -2.06 -4.66
C LEU A 100 -8.79 -2.69 -4.75
N LYS A 101 -8.30 -3.26 -3.64
CA LYS A 101 -7.11 -4.11 -3.64
C LYS A 101 -7.43 -5.48 -4.24
N ASP A 102 -8.52 -6.13 -3.87
CA ASP A 102 -8.75 -7.54 -4.22
C ASP A 102 -9.48 -7.74 -5.57
N ILE A 103 -10.60 -7.05 -5.82
CA ILE A 103 -11.39 -7.18 -7.05
C ILE A 103 -10.62 -6.70 -8.27
N ALA A 104 -9.78 -5.68 -8.10
CA ALA A 104 -9.10 -5.12 -9.25
C ALA A 104 -8.16 -6.14 -9.93
N TRP A 105 -7.50 -7.08 -9.22
CA TRP A 105 -6.64 -8.09 -9.87
C TRP A 105 -6.34 -9.30 -8.96
N PRO A 106 -6.90 -10.50 -9.23
CA PRO A 106 -6.77 -11.69 -8.39
C PRO A 106 -5.46 -12.49 -8.57
N GLU A 107 -4.75 -12.36 -9.68
CA GLU A 107 -3.47 -13.05 -9.89
C GLU A 107 -2.28 -12.12 -9.68
N GLN A 108 -1.20 -12.69 -9.11
CA GLN A 108 -0.01 -12.01 -8.64
C GLN A 108 0.46 -10.91 -9.62
N ARG A 109 0.52 -9.67 -9.12
CA ARG A 109 0.84 -8.45 -9.88
C ARG A 109 2.31 -8.34 -10.23
N LEU A 110 2.83 -9.33 -10.93
CA LEU A 110 4.24 -9.39 -11.32
C LEU A 110 4.45 -8.39 -12.46
N VAL A 111 5.20 -7.33 -12.19
CA VAL A 111 5.62 -6.38 -13.21
C VAL A 111 7.11 -6.55 -13.44
N MET A 112 7.48 -6.80 -14.68
CA MET A 112 8.88 -6.99 -15.04
C MET A 112 9.63 -5.67 -14.95
N ILE A 113 10.70 -5.63 -14.16
CA ILE A 113 11.60 -4.47 -14.07
C ILE A 113 12.92 -4.81 -14.76
N SER A 114 13.39 -3.90 -15.64
CA SER A 114 14.62 -4.12 -16.42
C SER A 114 15.90 -4.15 -15.57
N SER A 115 15.91 -3.44 -14.43
CA SER A 115 17.06 -3.41 -13.52
C SER A 115 16.65 -2.95 -12.12
N GLN A 116 17.19 -3.60 -11.07
CA GLN A 116 16.99 -3.22 -9.66
C GLN A 116 17.70 -1.93 -9.22
N ARG A 117 18.38 -1.22 -10.13
CA ARG A 117 19.28 -0.13 -9.75
C ARG A 117 18.57 1.04 -9.06
N ASN A 118 17.34 1.35 -9.46
CA ASN A 118 16.62 2.53 -8.98
C ASN A 118 15.66 2.17 -7.83
N TRP A 119 16.18 2.27 -6.60
CA TRP A 119 15.43 1.98 -5.37
C TRP A 119 14.12 2.77 -5.23
N ALA A 120 14.12 4.03 -5.66
CA ALA A 120 12.94 4.88 -5.62
C ALA A 120 11.81 4.36 -6.51
N ILE A 121 12.13 3.86 -7.71
CA ILE A 121 11.13 3.29 -8.63
C ILE A 121 10.55 2.01 -8.04
N GLU A 122 11.40 1.16 -7.47
CA GLU A 122 10.98 -0.07 -6.78
C GLU A 122 9.99 0.24 -5.65
N ILE A 123 10.26 1.27 -4.84
CA ILE A 123 9.38 1.73 -3.76
C ILE A 123 8.05 2.25 -4.31
N ILE A 124 8.09 3.12 -5.33
CA ILE A 124 6.87 3.69 -5.91
C ILE A 124 6.00 2.57 -6.48
N VAL A 125 6.58 1.65 -7.23
CA VAL A 125 5.88 0.51 -7.84
C VAL A 125 5.23 -0.38 -6.77
N ARG A 126 5.95 -0.69 -5.69
CA ARG A 126 5.39 -1.44 -4.55
C ARG A 126 4.32 -0.66 -3.79
N GLY A 127 4.50 0.65 -3.61
CA GLY A 127 3.52 1.54 -3.00
C GLY A 127 2.22 1.62 -3.81
N LEU A 128 2.31 1.54 -5.14
CA LEU A 128 1.17 1.41 -6.06
C LEU A 128 0.53 0.00 -6.04
N GLY A 129 1.07 -0.92 -5.23
CA GLY A 129 0.56 -2.26 -5.05
C GLY A 129 0.95 -3.22 -6.18
N LEU A 130 2.04 -2.97 -6.90
CA LEU A 130 2.59 -3.87 -7.92
C LEU A 130 3.82 -4.59 -7.35
N ASN A 131 4.03 -5.86 -7.72
CA ASN A 131 5.19 -6.63 -7.30
C ASN A 131 6.25 -6.66 -8.40
N PRO A 132 7.39 -5.97 -8.25
CA PRO A 132 8.43 -5.98 -9.25
C PRO A 132 9.17 -7.33 -9.28
N VAL A 133 9.22 -7.97 -10.44
CA VAL A 133 9.96 -9.22 -10.68
C VAL A 133 11.06 -8.98 -11.70
N ILE A 134 12.25 -9.51 -11.45
CA ILE A 134 13.29 -9.59 -12.48
C ILE A 134 13.00 -10.84 -13.31
N PRO A 135 12.70 -10.72 -14.61
CA PRO A 135 12.56 -11.91 -15.44
C PRO A 135 13.92 -12.58 -15.59
N LYS A 136 13.93 -13.92 -15.57
CA LYS A 136 15.14 -14.72 -15.85
C LYS A 136 15.54 -14.61 -17.33
N ASP A 137 14.55 -14.48 -18.22
CA ASP A 137 14.76 -14.43 -19.66
C ASP A 137 14.67 -12.99 -20.22
N PRO A 138 15.73 -12.49 -20.88
CA PRO A 138 15.75 -11.14 -21.45
C PRO A 138 14.85 -10.98 -22.69
N THR A 139 14.34 -12.07 -23.25
CA THR A 139 13.49 -12.08 -24.46
C THR A 139 12.09 -11.50 -24.20
N GLN A 140 11.58 -11.60 -22.98
CA GLN A 140 10.23 -11.12 -22.61
C GLN A 140 10.11 -9.59 -22.65
N PHE A 141 11.22 -8.85 -22.56
CA PHE A 141 11.23 -7.38 -22.67
C PHE A 141 11.00 -6.85 -24.09
N LYS A 142 11.10 -7.69 -25.14
CA LYS A 142 10.98 -7.22 -26.53
C LYS A 142 9.57 -6.77 -26.91
N ALA A 143 8.53 -7.23 -26.20
CA ALA A 143 7.14 -6.89 -26.49
C ALA A 143 6.75 -5.44 -26.13
N GLY A 144 7.52 -4.75 -25.27
CA GLY A 144 7.20 -3.40 -24.79
C GLY A 144 7.64 -2.23 -25.67
N LYS A 145 8.39 -2.48 -26.75
CA LYS A 145 9.01 -1.43 -27.60
C LYS A 145 8.07 -0.78 -28.62
N LEU A 146 6.78 -0.66 -28.33
CA LEU A 146 5.82 -0.22 -29.34
C LEU A 146 5.77 1.30 -29.60
N PHE A 147 6.22 2.13 -28.66
CA PHE A 147 5.97 3.59 -28.73
C PHE A 147 7.23 4.44 -28.91
N HIS A 148 7.10 5.49 -29.74
CA HIS A 148 8.10 6.53 -29.91
C HIS A 148 8.40 7.23 -28.56
N PRO A 149 9.66 7.61 -28.25
CA PRO A 149 10.04 8.20 -26.96
C PRO A 149 9.28 9.48 -26.58
N ILE A 150 8.83 10.25 -27.58
CA ILE A 150 8.05 11.48 -27.36
C ILE A 150 6.64 11.14 -26.86
N ILE A 151 5.92 10.29 -27.61
CA ILE A 151 4.57 9.80 -27.24
C ILE A 151 4.62 9.12 -25.87
N SER A 152 5.69 8.34 -25.66
CA SER A 152 6.01 7.73 -24.39
C SER A 152 6.00 8.71 -23.21
N THR A 153 6.73 9.80 -23.36
CA THR A 153 6.87 10.83 -22.33
C THR A 153 5.57 11.59 -22.12
N LEU A 154 4.84 11.89 -23.19
CA LEU A 154 3.52 12.55 -23.10
C LEU A 154 2.51 11.71 -22.34
N ILE A 155 2.45 10.39 -22.59
CA ILE A 155 1.55 9.49 -21.86
C ILE A 155 1.93 9.40 -20.39
N LEU A 156 3.22 9.36 -20.06
CA LEU A 156 3.67 9.41 -18.67
C LEU A 156 3.20 10.68 -17.97
N LEU A 157 3.42 11.86 -18.59
CA LEU A 157 2.97 13.14 -18.05
C LEU A 157 1.45 13.18 -17.88
N PHE A 158 0.70 12.65 -18.85
CA PHE A 158 -0.76 12.56 -18.77
C PHE A 158 -1.21 11.67 -17.61
N LEU A 159 -0.59 10.49 -17.42
CA LEU A 159 -0.91 9.60 -16.30
C LEU A 159 -0.61 10.23 -14.93
N VAL A 160 0.53 10.93 -14.82
CA VAL A 160 0.88 11.66 -13.59
C VAL A 160 -0.12 12.79 -13.34
N ALA A 161 -0.45 13.59 -14.35
CA ALA A 161 -1.44 14.67 -14.22
C ALA A 161 -2.82 14.12 -13.83
N PHE A 162 -3.25 13.04 -14.48
CA PHE A 162 -4.53 12.38 -14.19
C PHE A 162 -4.58 11.82 -12.75
N LEU A 163 -3.48 11.25 -12.27
CA LEU A 163 -3.36 10.78 -10.89
C LEU A 163 -3.43 11.94 -9.89
N VAL A 164 -2.71 13.04 -10.14
CA VAL A 164 -2.73 14.25 -9.30
C VAL A 164 -4.14 14.86 -9.26
N VAL A 165 -4.82 14.95 -10.40
CA VAL A 165 -6.21 15.43 -10.49
C VAL A 165 -7.14 14.50 -9.70
N SER A 166 -6.98 13.18 -9.81
CA SER A 166 -7.79 12.21 -9.06
C SER A 166 -7.59 12.35 -7.55
N TYR A 167 -6.36 12.52 -7.07
CA TYR A 167 -6.08 12.81 -5.67
C TYR A 167 -6.60 14.18 -5.24
N GLY A 168 -6.54 15.19 -6.11
CA GLY A 168 -7.15 16.50 -5.88
C GLY A 168 -8.66 16.38 -5.68
N PHE A 169 -9.35 15.59 -6.50
CA PHE A 169 -10.77 15.32 -6.32
C PHE A 169 -11.06 14.52 -5.05
N LEU A 170 -10.22 13.58 -4.64
CA LEU A 170 -10.36 12.89 -3.34
C LEU A 170 -10.20 13.87 -2.17
N ALA A 171 -9.23 14.80 -2.24
CA ALA A 171 -9.06 15.83 -1.22
C ALA A 171 -10.25 16.79 -1.19
N LEU A 172 -10.74 17.24 -2.34
CA LEU A 172 -11.94 18.06 -2.43
C LEU A 172 -13.15 17.32 -1.87
N MET A 173 -13.34 16.05 -2.24
CA MET A 173 -14.39 15.22 -1.67
C MET A 173 -14.26 15.09 -0.17
N GLU A 174 -13.06 14.99 0.39
CA GLU A 174 -12.90 14.97 1.85
C GLU A 174 -13.31 16.30 2.50
N VAL A 175 -12.96 17.44 1.89
CA VAL A 175 -13.32 18.78 2.38
C VAL A 175 -14.84 19.04 2.28
N TYR A 176 -15.48 18.55 1.21
CA TYR A 176 -16.89 18.76 0.93
C TYR A 176 -17.81 17.64 1.45
N SER A 177 -17.29 16.43 1.66
CA SER A 177 -18.02 15.32 2.26
C SER A 177 -18.16 15.66 3.73
N LYS A 178 -19.39 16.01 4.09
CA LYS A 178 -19.81 16.17 5.47
C LYS A 178 -19.24 14.99 6.28
N ARG A 179 -18.49 15.29 7.35
CA ARG A 179 -18.38 14.42 8.54
C ARG A 179 -17.32 13.29 8.52
N SER A 180 -16.14 13.52 7.94
CA SER A 180 -14.94 12.83 8.44
C SER A 180 -14.65 13.31 9.86
N SER A 181 -14.95 12.50 10.88
CA SER A 181 -14.62 12.85 12.27
C SER A 181 -13.11 13.04 12.47
N LEU A 182 -12.29 12.33 11.67
CA LEU A 182 -10.83 12.51 11.61
C LEU A 182 -10.38 13.70 10.74
N GLY A 183 -11.24 14.25 9.88
CA GLY A 183 -10.92 15.40 9.01
C GLY A 183 -10.93 16.75 9.74
N CYS A 184 -11.40 16.77 10.99
CA CYS A 184 -11.43 17.95 11.85
C CYS A 184 -10.04 18.52 12.16
N PRO A 185 -9.03 17.72 12.57
CA PRO A 185 -7.67 18.22 12.79
C PRO A 185 -6.82 18.34 11.52
N VAL A 186 -7.07 17.53 10.49
CA VAL A 186 -6.20 17.44 9.30
C VAL A 186 -7.03 17.30 8.03
N PRO A 187 -7.15 18.34 7.19
CA PRO A 187 -7.80 18.19 5.88
C PRO A 187 -6.97 17.28 4.97
N ALA A 188 -7.64 16.57 4.06
CA ALA A 188 -7.01 15.65 3.09
C ALA A 188 -6.27 14.45 3.73
N PHE A 189 -6.78 13.96 4.85
CA PHE A 189 -6.26 12.80 5.57
C PHE A 189 -6.25 11.53 4.72
N VAL A 190 -7.21 11.35 3.80
CA VAL A 190 -7.24 10.22 2.87
C VAL A 190 -6.04 10.29 1.91
N VAL A 191 -5.74 11.48 1.38
CA VAL A 191 -4.57 11.67 0.50
C VAL A 191 -3.27 11.47 1.28
N LEU A 192 -3.20 11.98 2.51
CA LEU A 192 -2.07 11.75 3.39
C LEU A 192 -1.87 10.24 3.68
N TRP A 193 -2.95 9.49 3.84
CA TRP A 193 -2.88 8.04 4.04
C TRP A 193 -2.25 7.32 2.85
N PHE A 194 -2.58 7.70 1.62
CA PHE A 194 -1.91 7.15 0.43
C PHE A 194 -0.40 7.42 0.43
N VAL A 195 0.03 8.58 0.94
CA VAL A 195 1.46 8.89 1.12
C VAL A 195 2.09 8.00 2.21
N VAL A 196 1.39 7.79 3.33
CA VAL A 196 1.81 6.85 4.39
C VAL A 196 1.97 5.42 3.85
N GLY A 197 1.20 5.05 2.82
CA GLY A 197 1.35 3.77 2.10
C GLY A 197 2.72 3.55 1.44
N LEU A 198 3.53 4.60 1.26
CA LEU A 198 4.91 4.45 0.82
C LEU A 198 5.82 3.88 1.92
N ALA A 199 5.47 4.05 3.20
CA ALA A 199 6.26 3.55 4.32
C ALA A 199 6.43 2.02 4.31
N PRO A 200 5.38 1.18 4.25
CA PRO A 200 5.57 -0.28 4.17
C PRO A 200 6.37 -0.70 2.94
N ALA A 201 6.17 -0.04 1.79
CA ALA A 201 6.96 -0.27 0.58
C ALA A 201 8.45 0.06 0.77
N THR A 202 8.78 1.16 1.45
CA THR A 202 10.16 1.53 1.77
C THR A 202 10.83 0.48 2.67
N VAL A 203 10.12 0.00 3.68
CA VAL A 203 10.61 -1.02 4.62
C VAL A 203 10.89 -2.33 3.89
N GLU A 204 9.99 -2.75 3.02
CA GLU A 204 10.12 -3.98 2.24
C GLU A 204 11.35 -3.95 1.31
N VAL A 205 11.55 -2.83 0.59
CA VAL A 205 12.72 -2.64 -0.28
C VAL A 205 14.02 -2.54 0.54
N ALA A 206 13.99 -1.85 1.68
CA ALA A 206 15.15 -1.71 2.55
C ALA A 206 15.60 -3.05 3.15
N ILE A 207 14.65 -3.86 3.62
CA ILE A 207 14.93 -5.20 4.17
C ILE A 207 15.45 -6.13 3.07
N GLY A 208 14.79 -6.17 1.91
CA GLY A 208 15.22 -7.03 0.79
C GLY A 208 16.67 -6.72 0.37
N ARG A 209 17.03 -5.44 0.29
CA ARG A 209 18.40 -5.02 -0.01
C ARG A 209 19.40 -5.34 1.09
N PHE A 210 19.01 -5.18 2.35
CA PHE A 210 19.86 -5.51 3.48
C PHE A 210 20.20 -7.00 3.50
N LEU A 211 19.21 -7.87 3.28
CA LEU A 211 19.40 -9.31 3.19
C LEU A 211 20.30 -9.69 2.00
N ASN A 212 20.04 -9.11 0.82
CA ASN A 212 20.86 -9.38 -0.37
C ASN A 212 22.33 -8.96 -0.20
N ARG A 213 22.61 -7.83 0.46
CA ARG A 213 23.98 -7.39 0.77
C ARG A 213 24.69 -8.37 1.71
N ASN A 214 23.98 -8.88 2.72
CA ASN A 214 24.55 -9.83 3.68
C ASN A 214 24.84 -11.19 3.03
N SER A 215 23.98 -11.66 2.13
CA SER A 215 24.19 -12.91 1.40
C SER A 215 25.38 -12.82 0.42
N ALA A 216 25.51 -11.71 -0.32
CA ALA A 216 26.66 -11.49 -1.20
C ALA A 216 28.00 -11.42 -0.44
N GLY A 217 28.00 -10.82 0.76
CA GLY A 217 29.17 -10.82 1.66
C GLY A 217 29.56 -12.22 2.14
N LYS A 218 28.59 -13.11 2.38
CA LYS A 218 28.86 -14.50 2.77
C LYS A 218 29.44 -15.32 1.61
N ILE A 219 28.86 -15.21 0.41
CA ILE A 219 29.34 -15.94 -0.78
C ILE A 219 30.78 -15.53 -1.12
N SER A 220 31.07 -14.22 -1.16
CA SER A 220 32.43 -13.74 -1.42
C SER A 220 33.45 -14.15 -0.36
N LYS A 221 33.03 -14.34 0.90
CA LYS A 221 33.91 -14.84 1.97
C LYS A 221 34.14 -16.34 1.85
N LEU A 222 33.11 -17.12 1.49
CA LEU A 222 33.24 -18.55 1.23
C LEU A 222 34.13 -18.83 0.01
N GLU A 223 33.96 -18.05 -1.06
CA GLU A 223 34.79 -18.16 -2.27
C GLU A 223 36.27 -17.88 -1.98
N LYS A 224 36.58 -16.86 -1.19
CA LYS A 224 37.96 -16.56 -0.77
C LYS A 224 38.57 -17.64 0.12
N ASN A 225 37.78 -18.20 1.03
CA ASN A 225 38.26 -19.26 1.92
C ASN A 225 38.44 -20.59 1.18
N GLY A 226 37.61 -20.89 0.19
CA GLY A 226 37.73 -22.08 -0.66
C GLY A 226 38.98 -22.02 -1.55
N LEU A 227 39.23 -20.88 -2.21
CA LEU A 227 40.45 -20.74 -3.05
C LEU A 227 41.75 -20.82 -2.24
N GLN A 228 41.74 -20.40 -0.96
CA GLN A 228 42.94 -20.42 -0.14
C GLN A 228 43.29 -21.83 0.37
N GLN A 229 42.34 -22.78 0.35
CA GLN A 229 42.57 -24.15 0.81
C GLN A 229 43.22 -25.04 -0.26
N ASP A 230 43.15 -24.66 -1.55
CA ASP A 230 43.75 -25.42 -2.66
C ASP A 230 45.23 -25.06 -2.94
N THR A 231 45.78 -24.04 -2.28
CA THR A 231 47.15 -23.55 -2.59
C THR A 231 48.23 -24.03 -1.60
N GLU A 232 47.86 -24.74 -0.53
CA GLU A 232 48.80 -25.14 0.53
C GLU A 232 48.56 -26.60 0.96
N GLY A 233 48.83 -27.55 0.06
CA GLY A 233 48.63 -28.97 0.33
C GLY A 233 49.05 -29.90 -0.80
N ASP A 234 50.35 -30.12 -0.89
CA ASP A 234 51.06 -31.32 -1.36
C ASP A 234 50.51 -32.18 -2.52
N ILE A 235 51.44 -32.44 -3.45
CA ILE A 235 51.39 -33.51 -4.45
C ILE A 235 51.33 -34.86 -3.71
N SER A 236 50.11 -35.35 -3.44
CA SER A 236 49.92 -36.76 -3.12
C SER A 236 48.69 -37.27 -3.82
N LYS A 237 48.94 -38.12 -4.83
CA LYS A 237 47.93 -38.90 -5.55
C LYS A 237 47.02 -39.63 -4.56
N SER A 238 45.81 -39.15 -4.38
CA SER A 238 44.71 -39.97 -3.91
C SER A 238 43.58 -39.88 -4.93
N THR A 239 43.41 -40.99 -5.66
CA THR A 239 42.22 -41.27 -6.44
C THR A 239 41.04 -41.33 -5.49
N ILE A 240 40.29 -40.23 -5.39
CA ILE A 240 39.02 -40.19 -4.67
C ILE A 240 37.92 -40.53 -5.69
N VAL A 241 37.38 -41.73 -5.53
CA VAL A 241 36.11 -42.14 -6.12
C VAL A 241 35.02 -41.33 -5.41
N VAL A 242 34.53 -40.27 -6.06
CA VAL A 242 33.36 -39.53 -5.60
C VAL A 242 32.13 -40.36 -5.98
N SER A 243 31.66 -41.15 -5.02
CA SER A 243 30.32 -41.71 -5.03
C SER A 243 29.34 -40.55 -4.78
N GLY A 244 28.38 -40.42 -5.68
CA GLY A 244 27.46 -39.29 -5.73
C GLY A 244 26.48 -39.31 -4.57
N ASP A 245 26.57 -38.28 -3.74
CA ASP A 245 25.46 -37.69 -3.02
C ASP A 245 25.56 -36.17 -3.25
N GLU A 246 25.09 -35.74 -4.42
CA GLU A 246 24.75 -34.32 -4.67
C GLU A 246 23.54 -33.96 -3.81
N GLU A 247 23.76 -33.70 -2.53
CA GLU A 247 22.80 -32.97 -1.72
C GLU A 247 22.91 -31.50 -2.14
N ALA A 248 22.13 -31.17 -3.16
CA ALA A 248 21.99 -29.82 -3.69
C ALA A 248 21.66 -28.86 -2.53
N LEU A 249 22.66 -28.08 -2.11
CA LEU A 249 22.49 -26.92 -1.26
C LEU A 249 21.72 -25.85 -2.07
N ASN A 250 20.42 -26.08 -2.20
CA ASN A 250 19.48 -25.16 -2.81
C ASN A 250 19.30 -24.00 -1.82
N VAL A 251 20.26 -23.06 -1.82
CA VAL A 251 20.11 -21.75 -1.20
C VAL A 251 18.98 -21.07 -1.96
N ARG A 252 17.78 -21.33 -1.48
CA ARG A 252 16.50 -20.84 -1.97
C ARG A 252 16.54 -19.32 -1.90
N ASN A 253 16.93 -18.70 -3.01
CA ASN A 253 16.65 -17.30 -3.27
C ASN A 253 15.14 -17.12 -3.10
N GLY A 254 14.72 -16.45 -2.02
CA GLY A 254 13.34 -16.12 -1.67
C GLY A 254 12.71 -15.08 -2.61
N TYR A 255 12.92 -15.26 -3.90
CA TYR A 255 12.20 -14.64 -4.99
C TYR A 255 12.04 -15.72 -6.06
N SER A 256 11.21 -16.73 -5.76
CA SER A 256 10.88 -17.75 -6.77
C SER A 256 9.91 -17.13 -7.76
N ALA A 257 10.45 -16.61 -8.86
CA ALA A 257 9.70 -16.31 -10.06
C ALA A 257 8.98 -17.59 -10.53
N LEU A 258 7.66 -17.48 -10.59
CA LEU A 258 6.68 -18.41 -11.14
C LEU A 258 7.22 -19.17 -12.36
N SER A 259 7.41 -20.47 -12.20
CA SER A 259 7.65 -21.42 -13.29
C SER A 259 6.31 -21.85 -13.87
N THR A 260 5.78 -21.10 -14.83
CA THR A 260 4.69 -21.57 -15.71
C THR A 260 5.28 -22.46 -16.80
N GLY A 261 5.50 -23.73 -16.44
CA GLY A 261 5.80 -24.81 -17.38
C GLY A 261 4.49 -25.41 -17.91
N VAL A 262 4.26 -25.24 -19.22
CA VAL A 262 3.32 -26.05 -20.02
C VAL A 262 3.78 -27.52 -19.96
N PRO A 263 2.91 -28.52 -19.74
CA PRO A 263 3.33 -29.91 -19.78
C PRO A 263 3.49 -30.39 -21.24
N GLN A 264 4.69 -30.88 -21.57
CA GLN A 264 4.90 -31.83 -22.66
C GLN A 264 4.84 -33.26 -22.09
N ASN A 265 4.26 -34.14 -22.89
CA ASN A 265 3.78 -35.47 -22.55
C ASN A 265 4.89 -36.49 -22.20
N ALA A 266 4.48 -37.42 -21.32
CA ALA A 266 4.78 -38.86 -21.28
C ALA A 266 6.26 -39.33 -21.31
N GLU A 267 6.73 -39.92 -20.21
CA GLU A 267 7.03 -41.37 -20.16
C GLU A 267 7.17 -41.89 -18.71
N SER A 268 6.93 -43.18 -18.57
CA SER A 268 6.74 -44.01 -17.39
C SER A 268 8.01 -44.21 -16.55
N GLY A 269 7.90 -44.10 -15.22
CA GLY A 269 8.93 -44.55 -14.27
C GLY A 269 8.57 -44.24 -12.81
N ASP A 270 8.62 -45.27 -11.96
CA ASP A 270 8.29 -45.33 -10.53
C ASP A 270 8.40 -44.03 -9.71
N ILE A 271 7.27 -43.62 -9.11
CA ILE A 271 7.22 -42.52 -8.14
C ILE A 271 7.26 -43.12 -6.73
N LYS A 272 8.44 -43.04 -6.09
CA LYS A 272 8.51 -42.93 -4.63
C LYS A 272 7.77 -41.66 -4.22
N GLN A 273 6.65 -41.82 -3.52
CA GLN A 273 5.93 -40.71 -2.87
C GLN A 273 6.81 -40.12 -1.76
N GLU A 274 7.64 -39.15 -2.12
CA GLU A 274 8.24 -38.21 -1.20
C GLU A 274 7.19 -37.15 -0.86
N ALA A 275 6.89 -37.00 0.43
CA ALA A 275 5.83 -36.16 0.97
C ALA A 275 6.01 -34.68 0.59
N THR A 276 5.51 -34.32 -0.60
CA THR A 276 5.54 -32.98 -1.17
C THR A 276 4.20 -32.30 -0.89
N SER A 277 3.95 -31.85 0.33
CA SER A 277 2.68 -31.18 0.64
C SER A 277 2.78 -30.14 1.75
N THR A 278 3.65 -29.15 1.58
CA THR A 278 3.53 -27.86 2.29
C THR A 278 3.94 -26.60 1.51
N PRO A 279 4.68 -26.61 0.37
CA PRO A 279 5.08 -25.34 -0.27
C PRO A 279 3.99 -24.68 -1.14
N GLN A 280 2.88 -25.36 -1.46
CA GLN A 280 1.83 -24.76 -2.29
C GLN A 280 0.95 -23.75 -1.54
N VAL A 281 0.80 -23.88 -0.22
CA VAL A 281 -0.08 -22.98 0.55
C VAL A 281 0.59 -21.61 0.76
N SER A 282 1.90 -21.56 1.01
CA SER A 282 2.63 -20.29 1.20
C SER A 282 2.70 -19.44 -0.07
N ASN A 283 2.71 -20.07 -1.24
CA ASN A 283 2.79 -19.37 -2.53
C ASN A 283 1.46 -18.73 -2.94
N ASN A 284 0.35 -19.23 -2.40
CA ASN A 284 -0.98 -18.67 -2.65
C ASN A 284 -1.29 -17.48 -1.74
N ILE A 285 -0.54 -17.30 -0.65
CA ILE A 285 -0.71 -16.15 0.25
C ILE A 285 0.13 -15.00 -0.29
N GLN A 286 -0.52 -13.91 -0.68
CA GLN A 286 0.16 -12.70 -1.14
C GLN A 286 1.11 -12.19 -0.04
N GLY A 287 2.41 -12.19 -0.33
CA GLY A 287 3.44 -11.80 0.63
C GLY A 287 3.92 -12.93 1.55
N GLY A 288 3.53 -14.19 1.33
CA GLY A 288 3.99 -15.34 2.12
C GLY A 288 5.52 -15.51 2.15
N GLU A 289 6.22 -15.10 1.10
CA GLU A 289 7.69 -15.09 1.05
C GLU A 289 8.34 -13.81 1.64
N GLN A 290 7.55 -12.80 2.02
CA GLN A 290 8.07 -11.55 2.56
C GLN A 290 8.49 -11.70 4.03
N HIS A 291 9.48 -10.90 4.44
CA HIS A 291 9.89 -10.82 5.84
C HIS A 291 8.70 -10.38 6.72
N TRP A 292 8.52 -11.02 7.88
CA TRP A 292 7.38 -10.78 8.79
C TRP A 292 7.18 -9.30 9.17
N VAL A 293 8.27 -8.52 9.27
CA VAL A 293 8.20 -7.07 9.54
C VAL A 293 7.46 -6.32 8.44
N ALA A 294 7.71 -6.66 7.17
CA ALA A 294 7.03 -6.02 6.05
C ALA A 294 5.53 -6.38 6.05
N GLN A 295 5.21 -7.66 6.31
CA GLN A 295 3.82 -8.12 6.47
C GLN A 295 3.11 -7.35 7.61
N PHE A 296 3.79 -7.15 8.74
CA PHE A 296 3.27 -6.38 9.87
C PHE A 296 3.02 -4.91 9.50
N CYS A 297 3.97 -4.25 8.82
CA CYS A 297 3.78 -2.87 8.35
C CYS A 297 2.62 -2.74 7.37
N TRP A 298 2.46 -3.69 6.43
CA TRP A 298 1.30 -3.74 5.54
C TRP A 298 0.00 -3.99 6.30
N GLY A 299 0.01 -4.88 7.30
CA GLY A 299 -1.12 -5.12 8.20
C GLY A 299 -1.58 -3.84 8.90
N LEU A 300 -0.65 -3.10 9.52
CA LEU A 300 -0.95 -1.80 10.14
C LEU A 300 -1.49 -0.78 9.13
N TYR A 301 -0.93 -0.74 7.92
CA TYR A 301 -1.41 0.15 6.86
C TYR A 301 -2.82 -0.21 6.38
N TYR A 302 -3.19 -1.49 6.33
CA TYR A 302 -4.55 -1.87 5.96
C TYR A 302 -5.54 -1.66 7.10
N SER A 303 -5.17 -2.01 8.33
CA SER A 303 -6.01 -1.76 9.51
C SER A 303 -6.24 -0.26 9.72
N GLY A 304 -5.19 0.55 9.63
CA GLY A 304 -5.30 2.01 9.72
C GLY A 304 -6.16 2.59 8.60
N GLY A 305 -6.01 2.10 7.36
CA GLY A 305 -6.85 2.50 6.24
C GLY A 305 -8.32 2.19 6.50
N GLY A 306 -8.63 0.99 6.99
CA GLY A 306 -9.98 0.62 7.41
C GLY A 306 -10.55 1.61 8.43
N LEU A 307 -9.80 1.90 9.50
CA LEU A 307 -10.23 2.86 10.54
C LEU A 307 -10.48 4.27 9.98
N ILE A 308 -9.63 4.72 9.06
CA ILE A 308 -9.76 6.02 8.41
C ILE A 308 -11.03 6.09 7.57
N PHE A 309 -11.26 5.10 6.71
CA PHE A 309 -12.46 5.07 5.89
C PHE A 309 -13.72 4.88 6.74
N THR A 310 -13.67 4.13 7.86
CA THR A 310 -14.80 4.07 8.80
C THR A 310 -15.09 5.39 9.51
N SER A 311 -14.08 6.25 9.69
CA SER A 311 -14.24 7.56 10.33
C SER A 311 -15.00 8.57 9.47
N ILE A 312 -15.09 8.29 8.15
CA ILE A 312 -15.96 9.02 7.23
C ILE A 312 -17.39 8.54 7.49
N MET A 313 -17.92 8.96 8.63
CA MET A 313 -19.27 8.62 9.04
C MET A 313 -20.26 9.49 8.28
N LEU A 314 -21.53 9.09 8.30
CA LEU A 314 -22.64 9.94 7.87
C LEU A 314 -22.63 10.36 6.38
N VAL A 315 -22.03 9.53 5.52
CA VAL A 315 -21.98 9.71 4.06
C VAL A 315 -23.32 9.30 3.44
N THR A 316 -23.82 10.08 2.49
CA THR A 316 -25.01 9.72 1.70
C THR A 316 -24.69 8.65 0.66
N VAL A 317 -25.68 7.91 0.15
CA VAL A 317 -25.46 6.89 -0.88
C VAL A 317 -24.80 7.47 -2.14
N VAL A 318 -25.17 8.70 -2.52
CA VAL A 318 -24.60 9.40 -3.68
C VAL A 318 -23.13 9.75 -3.43
N GLU A 319 -22.81 10.30 -2.26
CA GLU A 319 -21.42 10.59 -1.89
C GLU A 319 -20.57 9.32 -1.83
N LEU A 320 -21.09 8.23 -1.23
CA LEU A 320 -20.43 6.92 -1.19
C LEU A 320 -20.09 6.43 -2.59
N PHE A 321 -21.03 6.53 -3.52
CA PHE A 321 -20.80 6.16 -4.91
C PHE A 321 -19.71 7.02 -5.57
N THR A 322 -19.71 8.33 -5.33
CA THR A 322 -18.65 9.24 -5.81
C THR A 322 -17.27 8.86 -5.23
N TRP A 323 -17.20 8.54 -3.94
CA TRP A 323 -15.99 8.04 -3.29
C TRP A 323 -15.47 6.75 -3.93
N MET A 324 -16.35 5.78 -4.17
CA MET A 324 -16.00 4.53 -4.84
C MET A 324 -15.44 4.77 -6.24
N LEU A 325 -16.08 5.63 -7.04
CA LEU A 325 -15.61 5.96 -8.39
C LEU A 325 -14.26 6.66 -8.38
N LEU A 326 -14.07 7.68 -7.53
CA LEU A 326 -12.81 8.42 -7.45
C LEU A 326 -11.66 7.56 -6.92
N ALA A 327 -11.92 6.74 -5.90
CA ALA A 327 -10.93 5.80 -5.38
C ALA A 327 -10.57 4.73 -6.43
N GLY A 328 -11.56 4.24 -7.18
CA GLY A 328 -11.35 3.34 -8.31
C GLY A 328 -10.51 3.97 -9.41
N LEU A 329 -10.81 5.21 -9.80
CA LEU A 329 -10.05 5.98 -10.80
C LEU A 329 -8.61 6.24 -10.35
N ALA A 330 -8.41 6.68 -9.11
CA ALA A 330 -7.07 6.91 -8.55
C ALA A 330 -6.25 5.62 -8.50
N SER A 331 -6.87 4.49 -8.11
CA SER A 331 -6.24 3.17 -8.09
C SER A 331 -5.86 2.69 -9.50
N ALA A 332 -6.77 2.83 -10.47
CA ALA A 332 -6.51 2.48 -11.86
C ALA A 332 -5.38 3.33 -12.47
N ALA A 333 -5.43 4.65 -12.26
CA ALA A 333 -4.39 5.59 -12.68
C ALA A 333 -3.02 5.26 -12.08
N GLY A 334 -2.99 4.97 -10.78
CA GLY A 334 -1.77 4.60 -10.06
C GLY A 334 -1.16 3.32 -10.62
N LYS A 335 -1.97 2.29 -10.88
CA LYS A 335 -1.47 1.04 -11.48
C LYS A 335 -0.96 1.24 -12.91
N MET A 336 -1.70 1.97 -13.75
CA MET A 336 -1.27 2.29 -15.12
C MET A 336 0.05 3.06 -15.11
N LEU A 337 0.23 4.00 -14.18
CA LEU A 337 1.49 4.69 -13.95
C LEU A 337 2.61 3.73 -13.54
N GLY A 338 2.33 2.80 -12.63
CA GLY A 338 3.31 1.79 -12.21
C GLY A 338 3.76 0.86 -13.34
N TYR A 339 2.82 0.37 -14.17
CA TYR A 339 3.16 -0.42 -15.38
C TYR A 339 4.05 0.37 -16.34
N ARG A 340 3.78 1.68 -16.49
CA ARG A 340 4.60 2.58 -17.30
C ARG A 340 6.01 2.73 -16.73
N LEU A 341 6.13 2.98 -15.42
CA LEU A 341 7.39 3.22 -14.73
C LEU A 341 8.33 2.01 -14.74
N CYS A 342 7.79 0.79 -14.65
CA CYS A 342 8.59 -0.44 -14.69
C CYS A 342 9.25 -0.72 -16.06
N GLY A 343 8.97 0.10 -17.06
CA GLY A 343 9.63 0.00 -18.35
C GLY A 343 8.91 -0.92 -19.33
N TYR A 344 7.64 -1.31 -19.08
CA TYR A 344 6.82 -1.90 -20.15
C TYR A 344 6.86 -0.97 -21.37
N TRP A 345 6.90 0.35 -21.14
CA TRP A 345 7.15 1.34 -22.17
C TRP A 345 8.31 2.32 -21.79
N GLY A 346 9.49 1.83 -21.37
CA GLY A 346 10.62 2.71 -20.96
C GLY A 346 11.52 3.16 -22.12
N PRO A 347 12.06 4.39 -22.14
CA PRO A 347 13.06 4.80 -23.13
C PRO A 347 14.33 3.93 -23.03
N ARG A 348 15.00 3.71 -24.17
CA ARG A 348 16.27 2.95 -24.25
C ARG A 348 17.25 3.47 -23.20
N MET A 349 17.44 2.72 -22.11
CA MET A 349 18.66 2.85 -21.34
C MET A 349 19.78 2.37 -22.27
N LYS A 350 20.66 3.29 -22.70
CA LYS A 350 21.87 2.93 -23.41
C LYS A 350 22.60 1.91 -22.54
N SER A 351 22.79 0.69 -23.03
CA SER A 351 23.75 -0.23 -22.43
C SER A 351 25.12 0.40 -22.65
N GLY A 352 25.65 1.03 -21.60
CA GLY A 352 27.06 1.40 -21.53
C GLY A 352 27.89 0.17 -21.24
#